data_AF-A0A1G7BH80-F1
#
_entry.id   AF-A0A1G7BH80-F1
#
_cell.length_a   1.000
_cell.length_b   1.000
_cell.length_c   1.000
_cell.angle_alpha   90.00
_cell.angle_beta   90.00
_cell.angle_gamma   90.00
#
_symmetry.space_group_name_H-M   'P 1'
#
loop_
_entity.id
_entity.type
_entity.pdbx_description
1 polymer ?
#
loop_
_entity_poly.entity_id
_entity_poly.type
_entity_poly.pdbx_seq_one_letter_code
_entity_poly.pdbx_strand_id
1 'polypeptide(L)'
;IIGFRPPVGPRLPVIMNVIFESDRKEIRGYNDLANLGQYNLPLKHIYGNISYSMNNANISYERNTDDQDNDAKYYVAATVNNALYEFDENAAADGILPPPYGIQILVHRFAGDGAAPMFAQMSGTYPVQMGTIKSFFIGAAGIATGVFYGDPVTVSAIATNIASKAPDVAIGYHWDADHFATDRIKEVAYHEFAHASHYRIADFNMWFDNIEFTVSHNGYGNAGDPGVEKTDLIEMWAYFLGREYAHRRYGPNAHSAIPEYFTNPGAPTFLNSWYAAGEHGGTNRRLFDWGHIPSYFLNDLLDSNIYNDQHSLIENPSVIIDSISNYKIATIYSFLDGSTTSPAILMSKLSNQLPAGLGNNIANFNLLRSYYGY
;
A
#
# COMPACT_ATOMS: atom_id res chain seq x y z
N ILE A 1 -11.91 -20.09 20.53
CA ILE A 1 -13.08 -20.99 20.40
C ILE A 1 -12.91 -22.14 21.38
N ILE A 2 -13.79 -22.31 22.37
CA ILE A 2 -13.80 -23.50 23.25
C ILE A 2 -14.80 -24.49 22.65
N GLY A 3 -14.30 -25.48 21.90
CA GLY A 3 -15.11 -26.55 21.33
C GLY A 3 -15.40 -27.64 22.36
N PHE A 4 -16.66 -28.05 22.47
CA PHE A 4 -17.12 -29.15 23.31
C PHE A 4 -16.47 -30.47 22.85
N ARG A 5 -15.86 -31.22 23.78
CA ARG A 5 -15.20 -32.52 23.50
C ARG A 5 -16.05 -33.66 24.06
N PRO A 6 -16.63 -34.54 23.23
CA PRO A 6 -17.19 -35.80 23.70
C PRO A 6 -16.03 -36.72 24.15
N PRO A 7 -16.10 -37.36 25.34
CA PRO A 7 -15.01 -38.19 25.85
C PRO A 7 -14.76 -39.48 25.05
N VAL A 8 -15.78 -40.04 24.37
CA VAL A 8 -15.67 -41.29 23.60
C VAL A 8 -16.69 -41.29 22.45
N GLY A 9 -16.25 -41.49 21.21
CA GLY A 9 -17.09 -41.59 20.01
C GLY A 9 -16.34 -41.24 18.71
N PRO A 10 -16.82 -41.66 17.51
CA PRO A 10 -16.20 -41.27 16.25
C PRO A 10 -16.16 -39.74 16.12
N ARG A 11 -15.02 -39.20 15.67
CA ARG A 11 -14.86 -37.76 15.45
C ARG A 11 -15.84 -37.33 14.36
N LEU A 12 -16.89 -36.61 14.74
CA LEU A 12 -17.84 -36.08 13.79
C LEU A 12 -17.10 -35.11 12.85
N PRO A 13 -17.32 -35.18 11.53
CA PRO A 13 -16.78 -34.19 10.62
C PRO A 13 -17.29 -32.80 11.02
N VAL A 14 -16.37 -31.91 11.41
CA VAL A 14 -16.69 -30.50 11.67
C VAL A 14 -16.36 -29.72 10.41
N ILE A 15 -17.33 -28.96 9.91
CA ILE A 15 -17.10 -28.04 8.80
C ILE A 15 -16.38 -26.80 9.36
N MET A 16 -15.17 -26.53 8.89
CA MET A 16 -14.46 -25.29 9.19
C MET A 16 -14.81 -24.23 8.14
N ASN A 17 -15.21 -23.05 8.62
CA ASN A 17 -15.38 -21.85 7.82
C ASN A 17 -14.32 -20.83 8.22
N VAL A 18 -13.60 -20.29 7.25
CA VAL A 18 -12.74 -19.12 7.43
C VAL A 18 -13.51 -17.91 6.94
N ILE A 19 -13.69 -16.92 7.82
CA ILE A 19 -14.36 -15.66 7.50
C ILE A 19 -13.34 -14.55 7.72
N PHE A 20 -13.12 -13.73 6.70
CA PHE A 20 -12.16 -12.62 6.77
C PHE A 20 -12.81 -11.37 7.37
N GLU A 21 -13.21 -11.47 8.64
CA GLU A 21 -13.90 -10.42 9.38
C GLU A 21 -13.46 -10.42 10.86
N SER A 22 -13.32 -9.22 11.43
CA SER A 22 -13.10 -8.98 12.86
C SER A 22 -13.31 -7.50 13.16
N ASP A 23 -13.31 -7.11 14.45
CA ASP A 23 -13.37 -5.70 14.86
C ASP A 23 -12.27 -4.82 14.22
N ARG A 24 -11.17 -5.43 13.78
CA ARG A 24 -10.06 -4.74 13.12
C ARG A 24 -10.32 -4.41 11.65
N LYS A 25 -11.02 -5.29 10.92
CA LYS A 25 -11.18 -5.24 9.45
C LYS A 25 -12.26 -6.19 8.94
N GLU A 26 -12.84 -5.84 7.80
CA GLU A 26 -13.63 -6.73 6.94
C GLU A 26 -12.96 -6.81 5.57
N ILE A 27 -12.64 -8.02 5.08
CA ILE A 27 -12.11 -8.23 3.73
C ILE A 27 -13.17 -8.85 2.86
N ARG A 28 -13.47 -8.18 1.75
CA ARG A 28 -14.37 -8.60 0.70
C ARG A 28 -13.59 -8.80 -0.59
N GLY A 29 -14.13 -9.54 -1.54
CA GLY A 29 -13.45 -9.69 -2.81
C GLY A 29 -14.29 -10.24 -3.94
N TYR A 30 -13.83 -10.00 -5.17
CA TYR A 30 -14.48 -10.49 -6.37
C TYR A 30 -13.47 -11.08 -7.37
N ASN A 31 -13.94 -12.13 -8.05
CA ASN A 31 -13.23 -12.77 -9.16
C ASN A 31 -14.04 -12.82 -10.44
N ASP A 32 -15.32 -12.47 -10.41
CA ASP A 32 -16.19 -12.64 -11.57
C ASP A 32 -17.36 -11.66 -11.48
N LEU A 33 -17.71 -11.11 -12.63
CA LEU A 33 -18.80 -10.18 -12.86
C LEU A 33 -20.17 -10.85 -12.72
N ALA A 34 -20.25 -12.18 -12.81
CA ALA A 34 -21.50 -12.91 -12.65
C ALA A 34 -22.00 -12.99 -11.19
N ASN A 35 -21.15 -12.65 -10.20
CA ASN A 35 -21.43 -12.88 -8.78
C ASN A 35 -21.25 -11.61 -7.92
N LEU A 36 -21.71 -10.45 -8.42
CA LEU A 36 -21.57 -9.16 -7.72
C LEU A 36 -22.17 -9.13 -6.31
N GLY A 37 -23.17 -9.96 -6.01
CA GLY A 37 -23.74 -10.08 -4.66
C GLY A 37 -22.76 -10.60 -3.59
N GLN A 38 -21.65 -11.24 -3.99
CA GLN A 38 -20.57 -11.64 -3.07
C GLN A 38 -19.87 -10.44 -2.41
N TYR A 39 -19.97 -9.26 -3.02
CA TYR A 39 -19.42 -8.01 -2.47
C TYR A 39 -20.15 -7.50 -1.23
N ASN A 40 -21.36 -7.96 -0.92
CA ASN A 40 -22.08 -7.43 0.24
C ASN A 40 -21.72 -8.15 1.55
N LEU A 41 -20.83 -9.15 1.47
CA LEU A 41 -20.47 -10.01 2.59
C LEU A 41 -18.95 -10.17 2.68
N PRO A 42 -18.40 -10.35 3.89
CA PRO A 42 -17.02 -10.76 4.07
C PRO A 42 -16.72 -12.04 3.30
N LEU A 43 -15.47 -12.17 2.82
CA LEU A 43 -15.01 -13.40 2.19
C LEU A 43 -15.14 -14.57 3.16
N LYS A 44 -15.71 -15.66 2.66
CA LYS A 44 -15.90 -16.91 3.39
C LYS A 44 -15.38 -18.08 2.58
N HIS A 45 -14.35 -18.76 3.09
CA HIS A 45 -13.91 -20.04 2.55
C HIS A 45 -14.41 -21.20 3.42
N ILE A 46 -15.08 -22.17 2.80
CA ILE A 46 -15.52 -23.41 3.45
C ILE A 46 -14.45 -24.47 3.21
N TYR A 47 -13.57 -24.69 4.20
CA TYR A 47 -12.41 -25.57 4.08
C TYR A 47 -12.79 -27.07 4.13
N GLY A 48 -14.01 -27.39 4.57
CA GLY A 48 -14.54 -28.75 4.62
C GLY A 48 -14.38 -29.44 5.97
N ASN A 49 -14.42 -30.78 5.95
CA ASN A 49 -14.48 -31.62 7.15
C ASN A 49 -13.10 -31.78 7.79
N ILE A 50 -12.93 -31.23 8.98
CA ILE A 50 -11.70 -31.36 9.77
C ILE A 50 -11.93 -32.34 10.92
N SER A 51 -10.96 -33.25 11.11
CA SER A 51 -11.04 -34.36 12.07
C SER A 51 -9.96 -34.29 13.17
N TYR A 52 -9.33 -33.14 13.39
CA TYR A 52 -8.27 -32.95 14.41
C TYR A 52 -8.53 -31.75 15.34
N SER A 53 -7.70 -31.62 16.38
CA SER A 53 -7.79 -30.57 17.41
C SER A 53 -7.63 -29.18 16.80
N MET A 54 -8.56 -28.27 17.10
CA MET A 54 -8.62 -26.90 16.55
C MET A 54 -7.79 -25.88 17.35
N ASN A 55 -7.14 -26.27 18.45
CA ASN A 55 -6.23 -25.38 19.16
C ASN A 55 -4.98 -25.16 18.29
N ASN A 56 -4.71 -23.91 17.91
CA ASN A 56 -3.62 -23.50 17.01
C ASN A 56 -3.74 -24.07 15.59
N ALA A 57 -4.96 -24.17 15.05
CA ALA A 57 -5.13 -24.51 13.63
C ALA A 57 -4.49 -23.42 12.75
N ASN A 58 -3.56 -23.83 11.89
CA ASN A 58 -3.02 -22.99 10.84
C ASN A 58 -3.73 -23.33 9.52
N ILE A 59 -4.12 -22.30 8.78
CA ILE A 59 -4.74 -22.42 7.47
C ILE A 59 -3.84 -21.69 6.49
N SER A 60 -3.24 -22.46 5.61
CA SER A 60 -2.42 -21.93 4.52
C SER A 60 -3.26 -21.85 3.26
N TYR A 61 -3.09 -20.75 2.54
CA TYR A 61 -3.53 -20.61 1.17
C TYR A 61 -2.28 -20.64 0.31
N GLU A 62 -2.23 -21.52 -0.67
CA GLU A 62 -1.09 -21.62 -1.56
C GLU A 62 -1.25 -20.64 -2.72
N ARG A 63 -0.12 -20.09 -3.18
CA ARG A 63 -0.12 -19.23 -4.36
C ARG A 63 -0.38 -20.09 -5.60
N ASN A 64 -1.45 -19.77 -6.33
CA ASN A 64 -1.70 -20.38 -7.63
C ASN A 64 -0.85 -19.75 -8.73
N THR A 65 -0.66 -20.49 -9.82
CA THR A 65 0.02 -20.00 -11.03
C THR A 65 -0.90 -19.16 -11.93
N ASP A 66 -2.16 -19.03 -11.56
CA ASP A 66 -3.21 -18.28 -12.26
C ASP A 66 -3.99 -17.43 -11.25
N ASP A 67 -4.44 -16.26 -11.68
CA ASP A 67 -5.15 -15.25 -10.88
C ASP A 67 -6.67 -15.30 -11.05
N GLN A 68 -7.17 -16.20 -11.91
CA GLN A 68 -8.58 -16.24 -12.32
C GLN A 68 -9.51 -16.92 -11.30
N ASP A 69 -8.98 -17.75 -10.40
CA ASP A 69 -9.78 -18.61 -9.53
C ASP A 69 -9.98 -18.07 -8.11
N ASN A 70 -10.94 -18.66 -7.38
CA ASN A 70 -11.25 -18.29 -6.00
C ASN A 70 -10.10 -18.54 -5.02
N ASP A 71 -9.20 -19.47 -5.33
CA ASP A 71 -8.09 -19.80 -4.48
C ASP A 71 -7.04 -18.67 -4.50
N ALA A 72 -6.78 -18.06 -5.67
CA ALA A 72 -5.98 -16.84 -5.78
C ALA A 72 -6.54 -15.69 -4.93
N LYS A 73 -7.86 -15.48 -4.97
CA LYS A 73 -8.54 -14.47 -4.13
C LYS A 73 -8.38 -14.74 -2.64
N TYR A 74 -8.51 -16.00 -2.19
CA TYR A 74 -8.32 -16.32 -0.78
C TYR A 74 -6.87 -16.20 -0.35
N TYR A 75 -5.93 -16.56 -1.24
CA TYR A 75 -4.50 -16.34 -1.03
C TYR A 75 -4.16 -14.85 -0.86
N VAL A 76 -4.68 -13.98 -1.73
CA VAL A 76 -4.49 -12.54 -1.62
C VAL A 76 -5.15 -11.99 -0.36
N ALA A 77 -6.40 -12.40 -0.05
CA ALA A 77 -7.07 -11.99 1.18
C ALA A 77 -6.29 -12.38 2.45
N ALA A 78 -5.70 -13.58 2.47
CA ALA A 78 -4.84 -14.03 3.57
C ALA A 78 -3.53 -13.22 3.64
N THR A 79 -2.92 -12.94 2.49
CA THR A 79 -1.70 -12.11 2.40
C THR A 79 -1.96 -10.69 2.89
N VAL A 80 -3.05 -10.05 2.46
CA VAL A 80 -3.45 -8.71 2.89
C VAL A 80 -3.84 -8.68 4.38
N ASN A 81 -4.51 -9.72 4.89
CA ASN A 81 -4.76 -9.84 6.33
C ASN A 81 -3.45 -9.88 7.14
N ASN A 82 -2.46 -10.64 6.68
CA ASN A 82 -1.15 -10.73 7.33
C ASN A 82 -0.37 -9.41 7.20
N ALA A 83 -0.44 -8.75 6.04
CA ALA A 83 0.15 -7.44 5.84
C ALA A 83 -0.45 -6.40 6.80
N LEU A 84 -1.76 -6.42 7.06
CA LEU A 84 -2.37 -5.49 8.03
C LEU A 84 -1.83 -5.71 9.44
N TYR A 85 -1.68 -6.98 9.85
CA TYR A 85 -1.09 -7.32 11.14
C TYR A 85 0.38 -6.87 11.24
N GLU A 86 1.18 -7.15 10.21
CA GLU A 86 2.60 -6.74 10.14
C GLU A 86 2.72 -5.20 10.09
N PHE A 87 1.82 -4.50 9.40
CA PHE A 87 1.75 -3.04 9.42
C PHE A 87 1.45 -2.52 10.82
N ASP A 88 0.49 -3.09 11.54
CA ASP A 88 0.16 -2.68 12.91
C ASP A 88 1.37 -2.81 13.86
N GLU A 89 2.13 -3.91 13.73
CA GLU A 89 3.36 -4.12 14.51
C GLU A 89 4.45 -3.11 14.17
N ASN A 90 4.71 -2.87 12.88
CA ASN A 90 5.69 -1.88 12.44
C ASN A 90 5.28 -0.46 12.83
N ALA A 91 4.01 -0.10 12.64
CA ALA A 91 3.46 1.20 13.02
C ALA A 91 3.64 1.49 14.51
N ALA A 92 3.37 0.49 15.35
CA ALA A 92 3.60 0.59 16.79
C ALA A 92 5.09 0.76 17.13
N ALA A 93 5.97 0.04 16.45
CA ALA A 93 7.42 0.16 16.64
C ALA A 93 7.97 1.52 16.21
N ASP A 94 7.44 2.08 15.12
CA ASP A 94 7.83 3.38 14.57
C ASP A 94 7.19 4.58 15.27
N GLY A 95 6.22 4.33 16.16
CA GLY A 95 5.51 5.39 16.89
C GLY A 95 4.51 6.17 16.05
N ILE A 96 3.93 5.53 15.03
CA ILE A 96 2.89 6.09 14.18
C ILE A 96 1.54 5.41 14.47
N LEU A 97 0.46 6.02 13.98
CA LEU A 97 -0.86 5.44 14.13
C LEU A 97 -1.08 4.34 13.07
N PRO A 98 -1.56 3.13 13.44
CA PRO A 98 -1.98 2.13 12.45
C PRO A 98 -3.25 2.58 11.71
N PRO A 99 -3.62 1.94 10.58
CA PRO A 99 -4.90 2.19 9.91
C PRO A 99 -6.09 2.15 10.88
N PRO A 100 -7.18 2.90 10.64
CA PRO A 100 -8.38 2.88 11.47
C PRO A 100 -8.92 1.47 11.73
N TYR A 101 -9.55 1.26 12.89
CA TYR A 101 -10.29 0.03 13.19
C TYR A 101 -11.53 -0.07 12.31
N GLY A 102 -12.02 -1.30 12.09
CA GLY A 102 -13.15 -1.56 11.22
C GLY A 102 -12.88 -1.23 9.75
N ILE A 103 -11.62 -1.22 9.32
CA ILE A 103 -11.25 -0.90 7.93
C ILE A 103 -11.90 -1.88 6.94
N GLN A 104 -12.47 -1.33 5.87
CA GLN A 104 -13.19 -2.08 4.85
C GLN A 104 -12.28 -2.32 3.65
N ILE A 105 -11.83 -3.56 3.45
CA ILE A 105 -10.84 -3.92 2.42
C ILE A 105 -11.52 -4.67 1.28
N LEU A 106 -11.21 -4.30 0.05
CA LEU A 106 -11.64 -4.97 -1.17
C LEU A 106 -10.43 -5.59 -1.86
N VAL A 107 -10.42 -6.91 -2.07
CA VAL A 107 -9.43 -7.57 -2.95
C VAL A 107 -10.05 -7.89 -4.30
N HIS A 108 -9.32 -7.66 -5.39
CA HIS A 108 -9.88 -7.85 -6.72
C HIS A 108 -8.93 -8.25 -7.85
N ARG A 109 -9.48 -8.95 -8.85
CA ARG A 109 -8.77 -9.29 -10.09
C ARG A 109 -8.91 -8.30 -11.25
N PHE A 110 -9.35 -7.07 -11.03
CA PHE A 110 -9.30 -6.05 -12.11
C PHE A 110 -8.01 -5.23 -11.96
N ALA A 111 -7.59 -4.48 -12.98
CA ALA A 111 -6.37 -3.69 -12.89
C ALA A 111 -6.48 -2.53 -11.91
N GLY A 112 -5.31 -1.94 -11.69
CA GLY A 112 -5.00 -1.13 -10.54
C GLY A 112 -4.31 -2.01 -9.53
N ASP A 113 -3.17 -1.56 -9.01
CA ASP A 113 -2.43 -2.30 -7.99
C ASP A 113 -3.11 -2.15 -6.63
N GLY A 114 -3.49 -0.93 -6.27
CA GLY A 114 -4.19 -0.62 -5.04
C GLY A 114 -4.79 0.79 -5.06
N ALA A 115 -5.65 1.06 -4.09
CA ALA A 115 -6.16 2.40 -3.79
C ALA A 115 -6.69 2.47 -2.36
N ALA A 116 -6.47 3.58 -1.67
CA ALA A 116 -6.97 3.80 -0.30
C ALA A 116 -7.87 5.04 -0.19
N PRO A 117 -9.08 5.03 -0.78
CA PRO A 117 -9.98 6.19 -0.76
C PRO A 117 -10.68 6.43 0.59
N MET A 118 -10.56 5.53 1.56
CA MET A 118 -11.11 5.69 2.92
C MET A 118 -12.63 5.92 2.99
N PHE A 119 -13.39 5.47 1.98
CA PHE A 119 -14.80 5.84 1.84
C PHE A 119 -15.70 5.37 3.01
N ALA A 120 -15.44 4.20 3.60
CA ALA A 120 -16.25 3.74 4.73
C ALA A 120 -15.97 4.58 5.97
N GLN A 121 -14.71 4.93 6.24
CA GLN A 121 -14.33 5.83 7.33
C GLN A 121 -14.90 7.25 7.13
N MET A 122 -14.91 7.75 5.90
CA MET A 122 -15.47 9.06 5.57
C MET A 122 -16.99 9.09 5.72
N SER A 123 -17.68 8.00 5.34
CA SER A 123 -19.15 7.91 5.36
C SER A 123 -19.78 8.14 6.74
N GLY A 124 -19.03 7.90 7.83
CA GLY A 124 -19.46 8.18 9.21
C GLY A 124 -19.37 9.65 9.62
N THR A 125 -18.60 10.46 8.88
CA THR A 125 -18.35 11.89 9.19
C THR A 125 -19.09 12.81 8.22
N TYR A 126 -19.04 12.50 6.92
CA TYR A 126 -19.83 13.14 5.87
C TYR A 126 -20.19 12.08 4.81
N PRO A 127 -21.46 11.96 4.39
CA PRO A 127 -21.81 10.99 3.37
C PRO A 127 -21.17 11.40 2.04
N VAL A 128 -20.08 10.74 1.68
CA VAL A 128 -19.49 10.86 0.33
C VAL A 128 -20.56 10.42 -0.65
N GLN A 129 -20.86 11.28 -1.63
CA GLN A 129 -21.93 11.00 -2.57
C GLN A 129 -21.61 9.73 -3.37
N MET A 130 -22.63 8.89 -3.59
CA MET A 130 -22.52 7.69 -4.42
C MET A 130 -21.93 7.98 -5.81
N GLY A 131 -22.19 9.18 -6.36
CA GLY A 131 -21.60 9.64 -7.61
C GLY A 131 -20.07 9.73 -7.55
N THR A 132 -19.52 10.32 -6.49
CA THR A 132 -18.07 10.45 -6.28
C THR A 132 -17.40 9.08 -6.14
N ILE A 133 -17.97 8.17 -5.34
CA ILE A 133 -17.44 6.81 -5.16
C ILE A 133 -17.42 6.07 -6.51
N LYS A 134 -18.51 6.17 -7.28
CA LYS A 134 -18.58 5.58 -8.62
C LYS A 134 -17.53 6.17 -9.55
N SER A 135 -17.43 7.49 -9.63
CA SER A 135 -16.45 8.17 -10.47
C SER A 135 -15.02 7.82 -10.10
N PHE A 136 -14.72 7.64 -8.81
CA PHE A 136 -13.41 7.19 -8.34
C PHE A 136 -13.08 5.81 -8.88
N PHE A 137 -13.95 4.82 -8.66
CA PHE A 137 -13.71 3.47 -9.15
C PHE A 137 -13.84 3.35 -10.67
N ILE A 138 -14.45 4.30 -11.37
CA ILE A 138 -14.48 4.38 -12.83
C ILE A 138 -13.19 5.01 -13.38
N GLY A 139 -12.65 6.03 -12.70
CA GLY A 139 -11.41 6.71 -13.07
C GLY A 139 -10.16 5.89 -12.73
N ALA A 140 -10.08 5.37 -11.51
CA ALA A 140 -9.00 4.49 -11.03
C ALA A 140 -8.95 3.15 -11.80
N ALA A 141 -10.09 2.72 -12.35
CA ALA A 141 -10.24 1.54 -13.19
C ALA A 141 -9.56 1.58 -14.57
N GLY A 142 -9.07 2.75 -15.01
CA GLY A 142 -8.48 2.85 -16.35
C GLY A 142 -9.46 2.53 -17.48
N ILE A 143 -10.57 3.28 -17.61
CA ILE A 143 -11.37 3.27 -18.86
C ILE A 143 -10.55 3.80 -20.06
N ALA A 144 -9.41 4.47 -19.83
CA ALA A 144 -8.53 4.90 -20.92
C ALA A 144 -7.54 3.82 -21.42
N THR A 145 -7.32 2.71 -20.71
CA THR A 145 -6.33 1.68 -21.12
C THR A 145 -6.77 0.21 -21.01
N GLY A 146 -8.01 -0.07 -20.57
CA GLY A 146 -8.71 -1.28 -21.03
C GLY A 146 -8.91 -2.45 -20.05
N VAL A 147 -9.22 -2.20 -18.77
CA VAL A 147 -9.27 -3.29 -17.76
C VAL A 147 -10.62 -3.56 -17.09
N PHE A 148 -11.68 -2.96 -17.63
CA PHE A 148 -13.01 -3.55 -17.54
C PHE A 148 -13.40 -3.93 -18.95
N TYR A 149 -12.99 -5.12 -19.40
CA TYR A 149 -13.51 -5.69 -20.64
C TYR A 149 -14.99 -6.06 -20.42
N GLY A 150 -15.84 -5.05 -20.52
CA GLY A 150 -17.28 -5.14 -20.36
C GLY A 150 -17.94 -3.85 -20.84
N ASP A 151 -19.11 -3.97 -21.44
CA ASP A 151 -20.03 -2.88 -21.77
C ASP A 151 -20.07 -1.84 -20.60
N PRO A 152 -20.08 -0.52 -20.86
CA PRO A 152 -20.32 0.53 -19.87
C PRO A 152 -21.39 0.21 -18.80
N VAL A 153 -22.41 -0.58 -19.16
CA VAL A 153 -23.43 -1.09 -18.24
C VAL A 153 -22.82 -1.94 -17.10
N THR A 154 -21.86 -2.81 -17.43
CA THR A 154 -21.17 -3.71 -16.49
C THR A 154 -20.27 -2.94 -15.54
N VAL A 155 -19.55 -1.91 -16.03
CA VAL A 155 -18.73 -1.02 -15.18
C VAL A 155 -19.60 -0.26 -14.18
N SER A 156 -20.72 0.30 -14.65
CA SER A 156 -21.67 1.02 -13.79
C SER A 156 -22.32 0.11 -12.73
N ALA A 157 -22.60 -1.15 -13.07
CA ALA A 157 -23.11 -2.14 -12.13
C ALA A 157 -22.09 -2.54 -11.05
N ILE A 158 -20.81 -2.71 -11.42
CA ILE A 158 -19.72 -2.94 -10.46
C ILE A 158 -19.56 -1.75 -9.54
N ALA A 159 -19.43 -0.55 -10.10
CA ALA A 159 -19.27 0.69 -9.34
C ALA A 159 -20.46 0.93 -8.40
N THR A 160 -21.68 0.54 -8.80
CA THR A 160 -22.87 0.60 -7.93
C THR A 160 -22.81 -0.39 -6.77
N ASN A 161 -22.38 -1.63 -7.02
CA ASN A 161 -22.21 -2.61 -5.95
C ASN A 161 -21.10 -2.16 -5.00
N ILE A 162 -19.94 -1.76 -5.53
CA ILE A 162 -18.82 -1.22 -4.73
C ILE A 162 -19.29 -0.05 -3.87
N ALA A 163 -19.97 0.92 -4.46
CA ALA A 163 -20.44 2.09 -3.72
C ALA A 163 -21.45 1.75 -2.61
N SER A 164 -22.20 0.64 -2.70
CA SER A 164 -23.14 0.21 -1.66
C SER A 164 -22.46 -0.26 -0.36
N LYS A 165 -21.19 -0.67 -0.43
CA LYS A 165 -20.32 -0.99 0.71
C LYS A 165 -18.93 -0.41 0.49
N ALA A 166 -18.83 0.87 0.13
CA ALA A 166 -17.60 1.49 -0.34
C ALA A 166 -16.37 1.11 0.52
N PRO A 167 -15.27 0.63 -0.08
CA PRO A 167 -14.11 0.19 0.67
C PRO A 167 -13.28 1.40 1.12
N ASP A 168 -12.54 1.20 2.19
CA ASP A 168 -11.48 2.10 2.62
C ASP A 168 -10.20 1.86 1.83
N VAL A 169 -9.92 0.58 1.53
CA VAL A 169 -8.74 0.13 0.79
C VAL A 169 -9.19 -0.91 -0.25
N ALA A 170 -8.67 -0.78 -1.47
CA ALA A 170 -8.80 -1.73 -2.56
C ALA A 170 -7.41 -2.25 -2.94
N ILE A 171 -7.28 -3.55 -3.14
CA ILE A 171 -6.04 -4.23 -3.54
C ILE A 171 -6.35 -5.04 -4.79
N GLY A 172 -5.73 -4.68 -5.90
CA GLY A 172 -5.76 -5.46 -7.11
C GLY A 172 -4.76 -6.62 -7.05
N TYR A 173 -5.01 -7.66 -7.85
CA TYR A 173 -4.10 -8.79 -8.01
C TYR A 173 -4.10 -9.39 -9.40
N HIS A 174 -4.65 -8.70 -10.40
CA HIS A 174 -4.58 -9.14 -11.79
C HIS A 174 -3.31 -8.65 -12.45
N TRP A 175 -2.43 -9.61 -12.70
CA TRP A 175 -1.01 -9.35 -12.86
C TRP A 175 -0.39 -10.46 -13.70
N ASP A 176 0.67 -10.13 -14.43
CA ASP A 176 1.53 -11.19 -14.94
C ASP A 176 2.19 -11.97 -13.78
N ALA A 177 2.83 -13.11 -14.09
CA ALA A 177 3.36 -14.01 -13.07
C ALA A 177 4.40 -13.35 -12.13
N ASP A 178 5.07 -12.28 -12.55
CA ASP A 178 6.07 -11.57 -11.75
C ASP A 178 5.41 -10.57 -10.78
N HIS A 179 4.29 -9.95 -11.17
CA HIS A 179 3.53 -9.04 -10.32
C HIS A 179 2.67 -9.77 -9.27
N PHE A 180 2.35 -11.05 -9.45
CA PHE A 180 1.68 -11.91 -8.46
C PHE A 180 2.62 -12.47 -7.37
N ALA A 181 3.78 -11.85 -7.15
CA ALA A 181 4.70 -12.20 -6.07
C ALA A 181 4.16 -11.76 -4.69
N THR A 182 4.44 -12.56 -3.66
CA THR A 182 3.88 -12.35 -2.30
C THR A 182 4.33 -11.03 -1.69
N ASP A 183 5.61 -10.74 -1.86
CA ASP A 183 6.25 -9.52 -1.39
C ASP A 183 5.71 -8.29 -2.13
N ARG A 184 5.41 -8.39 -3.44
CA ARG A 184 4.75 -7.31 -4.19
C ARG A 184 3.34 -7.05 -3.67
N ILE A 185 2.53 -8.09 -3.45
CA ILE A 185 1.20 -7.95 -2.82
C ILE A 185 1.32 -7.25 -1.47
N LYS A 186 2.32 -7.61 -0.66
CA LYS A 186 2.53 -7.01 0.65
C LYS A 186 3.01 -5.57 0.57
N GLU A 187 3.95 -5.24 -0.30
CA GLU A 187 4.42 -3.88 -0.53
C GLU A 187 3.25 -2.97 -0.91
N VAL A 188 2.41 -3.40 -1.86
CA VAL A 188 1.19 -2.68 -2.24
C VAL A 188 0.23 -2.56 -1.04
N ALA A 189 -0.01 -3.64 -0.31
CA ALA A 189 -0.86 -3.57 0.88
C ALA A 189 -0.30 -2.60 1.93
N TYR A 190 1.01 -2.59 2.17
CA TYR A 190 1.66 -1.64 3.08
C TYR A 190 1.54 -0.20 2.58
N HIS A 191 1.68 0.04 1.28
CA HIS A 191 1.43 1.35 0.65
C HIS A 191 0.00 1.83 0.93
N GLU A 192 -1.01 1.00 0.66
CA GLU A 192 -2.40 1.37 0.91
C GLU A 192 -2.73 1.52 2.41
N PHE A 193 -2.07 0.75 3.27
CA PHE A 193 -2.19 0.93 4.72
C PHE A 193 -1.47 2.18 5.23
N ALA A 194 -0.41 2.63 4.56
CA ALA A 194 0.24 3.89 4.87
C ALA A 194 -0.67 5.10 4.56
N HIS A 195 -1.41 5.05 3.45
CA HIS A 195 -2.51 5.99 3.18
C HIS A 195 -3.56 5.97 4.29
N ALA A 196 -4.04 4.79 4.67
CA ALA A 196 -5.03 4.66 5.74
C ALA A 196 -4.50 5.13 7.11
N SER A 197 -3.20 4.93 7.39
CA SER A 197 -2.51 5.49 8.55
C SER A 197 -2.48 7.02 8.51
N HIS A 198 -2.14 7.61 7.36
CA HIS A 198 -2.09 9.06 7.17
C HIS A 198 -3.46 9.72 7.33
N TYR A 199 -4.53 9.05 6.86
CA TYR A 199 -5.93 9.48 7.08
C TYR A 199 -6.28 9.79 8.54
N ARG A 200 -5.59 9.18 9.49
CA ARG A 200 -5.86 9.42 10.92
C ARG A 200 -5.35 10.76 11.46
N ILE A 201 -4.45 11.42 10.76
CA ILE A 201 -3.84 12.69 11.19
C ILE A 201 -4.03 13.82 10.18
N ALA A 202 -4.29 13.48 8.92
CA ALA A 202 -4.74 14.43 7.92
C ALA A 202 -6.14 14.94 8.26
N ASP A 203 -6.46 16.14 7.79
CA ASP A 203 -7.83 16.64 7.90
C ASP A 203 -8.73 16.04 6.81
N PHE A 204 -10.04 16.06 7.06
CA PHE A 204 -11.04 15.52 6.14
C PHE A 204 -11.02 16.19 4.76
N ASN A 205 -10.83 17.52 4.71
CA ASN A 205 -10.87 18.26 3.45
C ASN A 205 -9.66 17.93 2.58
N MET A 206 -8.49 17.76 3.19
CA MET A 206 -7.29 17.30 2.49
C MET A 206 -7.55 15.97 1.78
N TRP A 207 -8.12 14.98 2.47
CA TRP A 207 -8.45 13.70 1.85
C TRP A 207 -9.54 13.79 0.79
N PHE A 208 -10.59 14.54 1.05
CA PHE A 208 -11.68 14.72 0.11
C PHE A 208 -11.21 15.42 -1.17
N ASP A 209 -10.44 16.49 -1.05
CA ASP A 209 -9.84 17.20 -2.18
C ASP A 209 -8.89 16.29 -2.99
N ASN A 210 -8.13 15.42 -2.32
CA ASN A 210 -7.27 14.46 -3.01
C ASN A 210 -8.11 13.47 -3.85
N ILE A 211 -9.20 12.95 -3.28
CA ILE A 211 -10.12 12.07 -4.01
C ILE A 211 -10.72 12.80 -5.21
N GLU A 212 -11.18 14.05 -5.05
CA GLU A 212 -11.71 14.85 -6.16
C GLU A 212 -10.67 15.08 -7.26
N PHE A 213 -9.43 15.39 -6.87
CA PHE A 213 -8.31 15.56 -7.80
C PHE A 213 -8.03 14.27 -8.57
N THR A 214 -7.93 13.13 -7.89
CA THR A 214 -7.67 11.83 -8.54
C THR A 214 -8.78 11.45 -9.50
N VAL A 215 -10.04 11.74 -9.14
CA VAL A 215 -11.21 11.53 -10.00
C VAL A 215 -11.13 12.43 -11.24
N SER A 216 -10.81 13.72 -11.09
CA SER A 216 -10.78 14.65 -12.22
C SER A 216 -9.62 14.42 -13.19
N HIS A 217 -8.54 13.79 -12.72
CA HIS A 217 -7.34 13.51 -13.52
C HIS A 217 -7.18 12.04 -13.92
N ASN A 218 -8.12 11.16 -13.53
CA ASN A 218 -8.05 9.70 -13.73
C ASN A 218 -6.73 9.08 -13.22
N GLY A 219 -6.25 9.54 -12.06
CA GLY A 219 -4.96 9.13 -11.50
C GLY A 219 -4.27 10.28 -10.78
N TYR A 220 -2.95 10.28 -10.77
CA TYR A 220 -2.15 11.22 -9.97
C TYR A 220 -1.94 12.60 -10.63
N GLY A 221 -2.55 12.86 -11.79
CA GLY A 221 -2.36 14.10 -12.53
C GLY A 221 -1.00 14.18 -13.21
N ASN A 222 -0.59 15.40 -13.55
CA ASN A 222 0.73 15.70 -14.11
C ASN A 222 1.42 16.80 -13.28
N ALA A 223 2.74 16.85 -13.39
CA ALA A 223 3.54 17.93 -12.82
C ALA A 223 2.98 19.30 -13.24
N GLY A 224 2.62 20.13 -12.24
CA GLY A 224 2.11 21.49 -12.45
C GLY A 224 0.58 21.61 -12.50
N ASP A 225 -0.17 20.50 -12.46
CA ASP A 225 -1.63 20.56 -12.34
C ASP A 225 -2.05 21.22 -11.00
N PRO A 226 -3.00 22.17 -10.98
CA PRO A 226 -3.44 22.80 -9.73
C PRO A 226 -3.97 21.77 -8.72
N GLY A 227 -3.29 21.65 -7.58
CA GLY A 227 -3.65 20.71 -6.51
C GLY A 227 -2.82 19.41 -6.47
N VAL A 228 -1.98 19.16 -7.49
CA VAL A 228 -1.17 17.93 -7.59
C VAL A 228 -0.25 17.71 -6.39
N GLU A 229 0.28 18.78 -5.80
CA GLU A 229 1.23 18.69 -4.68
C GLU A 229 0.63 17.97 -3.46
N LYS A 230 -0.69 18.00 -3.30
CA LYS A 230 -1.36 17.28 -2.22
C LYS A 230 -1.31 15.77 -2.45
N THR A 231 -1.58 15.35 -3.69
CA THR A 231 -1.41 13.97 -4.14
C THR A 231 0.04 13.54 -4.00
N ASP A 232 1.01 14.40 -4.37
CA ASP A 232 2.44 14.12 -4.23
C ASP A 232 2.85 13.84 -2.80
N LEU A 233 2.34 14.62 -1.85
CA LEU A 233 2.61 14.42 -0.43
C LEU A 233 2.04 13.08 0.08
N ILE A 234 0.79 12.81 -0.28
CA ILE A 234 0.05 11.61 0.16
C ILE A 234 0.74 10.36 -0.41
N GLU A 235 1.06 10.34 -1.70
CA GLU A 235 1.74 9.21 -2.35
C GLU A 235 3.21 9.10 -1.93
N MET A 236 3.93 10.20 -1.71
CA MET A 236 5.32 10.15 -1.20
C MET A 236 5.39 9.40 0.14
N TRP A 237 4.46 9.66 1.06
CA TRP A 237 4.38 8.96 2.33
C TRP A 237 4.07 7.46 2.14
N ALA A 238 3.11 7.14 1.27
CA ALA A 238 2.69 5.77 1.06
C ALA A 238 3.77 4.92 0.38
N TYR A 239 4.43 5.45 -0.66
CA TYR A 239 5.55 4.76 -1.32
C TYR A 239 6.68 4.50 -0.33
N PHE A 240 7.04 5.51 0.47
CA PHE A 240 8.07 5.38 1.48
C PHE A 240 7.78 4.24 2.45
N LEU A 241 6.60 4.24 3.11
CA LEU A 241 6.27 3.20 4.08
C LEU A 241 6.04 1.83 3.46
N GLY A 242 5.43 1.76 2.27
CA GLY A 242 5.18 0.51 1.56
C GLY A 242 6.49 -0.25 1.32
N ARG A 243 7.47 0.49 0.79
CA ARG A 243 8.82 0.01 0.50
C ARG A 243 9.62 -0.30 1.76
N GLU A 244 9.59 0.59 2.75
CA GLU A 244 10.29 0.42 4.02
C GLU A 244 9.84 -0.85 4.75
N TYR A 245 8.53 -1.07 4.86
CA TYR A 245 7.99 -2.24 5.58
C TYR A 245 8.19 -3.54 4.81
N ALA A 246 8.12 -3.49 3.48
CA ALA A 246 8.51 -4.64 2.65
C ALA A 246 10.01 -4.95 2.82
N HIS A 247 10.87 -3.93 2.79
CA HIS A 247 12.31 -4.07 2.98
C HIS A 247 12.67 -4.67 4.35
N ARG A 248 12.05 -4.19 5.44
CA ARG A 248 12.23 -4.80 6.78
C ARG A 248 11.81 -6.25 6.83
N ARG A 249 10.76 -6.63 6.10
CA ARG A 249 10.19 -7.98 6.13
C ARG A 249 11.00 -9.01 5.34
N TYR A 250 11.51 -8.60 4.19
CA TYR A 250 12.13 -9.50 3.20
C TYR A 250 13.64 -9.29 3.08
N GLY A 251 14.15 -8.13 3.45
CA GLY A 251 15.55 -7.76 3.29
C GLY A 251 15.96 -7.58 1.82
N PRO A 252 17.24 -7.25 1.57
CA PRO A 252 17.73 -6.84 0.25
C PRO A 252 17.79 -7.94 -0.81
N ASN A 253 17.60 -9.21 -0.43
CA ASN A 253 17.83 -10.37 -1.31
C ASN A 253 16.56 -11.19 -1.60
N ALA A 254 15.41 -10.85 -1.00
CA ALA A 254 14.16 -11.61 -1.15
C ALA A 254 12.97 -10.75 -1.56
N HIS A 255 13.22 -9.50 -1.93
CA HIS A 255 12.24 -8.63 -2.58
C HIS A 255 12.25 -8.93 -4.09
N SER A 256 11.07 -8.98 -4.71
CA SER A 256 10.90 -9.06 -6.16
C SER A 256 11.71 -7.95 -6.79
N ALA A 257 12.49 -8.30 -7.82
CA ALA A 257 13.29 -7.35 -8.56
C ALA A 257 12.42 -6.15 -8.92
N ILE A 258 12.99 -4.94 -8.91
CA ILE A 258 12.36 -3.78 -9.52
C ILE A 258 12.81 -3.78 -10.98
N PRO A 259 12.09 -4.46 -11.91
CA PRO A 259 12.56 -4.66 -13.28
C PRO A 259 12.83 -3.33 -14.00
N GLU A 260 12.19 -2.22 -13.61
CA GLU A 260 12.43 -0.91 -14.20
C GLU A 260 13.83 -0.33 -13.91
N TYR A 261 14.48 -0.76 -12.83
CA TYR A 261 15.71 -0.10 -12.33
C TYR A 261 16.97 -0.89 -12.67
N PHE A 262 16.86 -2.20 -12.89
CA PHE A 262 18.02 -3.07 -13.03
C PHE A 262 17.78 -4.20 -14.03
N THR A 263 18.47 -4.12 -15.17
CA THR A 263 18.28 -4.94 -16.37
C THR A 263 18.80 -6.39 -16.28
N ASN A 264 18.98 -6.98 -15.08
CA ASN A 264 19.52 -8.34 -15.01
C ASN A 264 19.04 -9.18 -13.80
N PRO A 265 17.84 -9.79 -13.88
CA PRO A 265 17.28 -10.67 -12.83
C PRO A 265 18.03 -12.02 -12.63
N GLY A 266 19.28 -12.15 -13.08
CA GLY A 266 20.09 -13.38 -12.98
C GLY A 266 21.47 -13.22 -12.35
N ALA A 267 21.83 -12.04 -11.82
CA ALA A 267 23.12 -11.84 -11.17
C ALA A 267 23.11 -12.38 -9.72
N PRO A 268 24.01 -13.31 -9.34
CA PRO A 268 24.01 -13.95 -8.01
C PRO A 268 24.42 -13.05 -6.83
N THR A 269 24.48 -11.73 -7.01
CA THR A 269 24.86 -10.73 -5.98
C THR A 269 23.96 -9.49 -6.03
N PHE A 270 22.71 -9.66 -6.45
CA PHE A 270 21.82 -8.55 -6.73
C PHE A 270 21.20 -7.97 -5.44
N LEU A 271 21.60 -6.74 -5.11
CA LEU A 271 21.24 -6.04 -3.88
C LEU A 271 20.00 -5.17 -4.13
N ASN A 272 18.83 -5.81 -4.08
CA ASN A 272 17.54 -5.19 -4.37
C ASN A 272 16.99 -4.49 -3.12
N SER A 273 17.56 -3.35 -2.75
CA SER A 273 17.00 -2.49 -1.70
C SER A 273 16.41 -1.23 -2.32
N TRP A 274 15.29 -0.75 -1.78
CA TRP A 274 14.66 0.50 -2.20
C TRP A 274 15.58 1.72 -1.97
N TYR A 275 16.47 1.64 -0.98
CA TYR A 275 17.56 2.62 -0.78
C TYR A 275 18.48 2.68 -2.02
N ALA A 276 18.96 1.52 -2.48
CA ALA A 276 19.75 1.46 -3.71
C ALA A 276 18.98 1.95 -4.95
N ALA A 277 17.67 1.67 -5.04
CA ALA A 277 16.86 2.10 -6.17
C ALA A 277 16.75 3.63 -6.26
N GLY A 278 16.57 4.31 -5.11
CA GLY A 278 16.55 5.77 -5.02
C GLY A 278 17.90 6.39 -5.37
N GLU A 279 18.98 5.86 -4.79
CA GLU A 279 20.34 6.38 -4.95
C GLU A 279 20.93 6.16 -6.35
N HIS A 280 20.63 5.04 -7.00
CA HIS A 280 21.16 4.70 -8.33
C HIS A 280 20.33 5.28 -9.48
N GLY A 281 19.30 6.08 -9.15
CA GLY A 281 18.34 6.61 -10.11
C GLY A 281 18.97 7.39 -11.27
N GLY A 282 20.05 8.14 -11.00
CA GLY A 282 20.94 8.79 -11.99
C GLY A 282 20.33 9.72 -13.05
N THR A 283 19.01 9.83 -13.14
CA THR A 283 18.25 10.73 -14.02
C THR A 283 16.92 11.08 -13.33
N ASN A 284 16.38 12.29 -13.58
CA ASN A 284 15.08 12.74 -13.03
C ASN A 284 13.92 11.73 -13.19
N ARG A 285 13.98 10.81 -14.16
CA ARG A 285 12.97 9.76 -14.35
C ARG A 285 12.91 8.70 -13.24
N ARG A 286 13.88 8.69 -12.33
CA ARG A 286 14.01 7.65 -11.29
C ARG A 286 13.88 8.17 -9.85
N LEU A 287 13.90 9.49 -9.65
CA LEU A 287 13.68 10.12 -8.33
C LEU A 287 12.20 10.35 -8.02
N PHE A 288 11.38 10.37 -9.07
CA PHE A 288 9.97 10.65 -8.95
C PHE A 288 9.15 9.51 -9.52
N ASP A 289 8.27 8.94 -8.69
CA ASP A 289 7.18 8.12 -9.19
C ASP A 289 6.21 9.01 -9.97
N TRP A 290 5.72 8.50 -11.10
CA TRP A 290 4.84 9.24 -12.01
C TRP A 290 5.42 10.57 -12.54
N GLY A 291 6.73 10.78 -12.38
CA GLY A 291 7.44 11.97 -12.87
C GLY A 291 7.26 13.22 -12.01
N HIS A 292 6.55 13.16 -10.88
CA HIS A 292 6.37 14.30 -9.97
C HIS A 292 6.28 13.94 -8.47
N ILE A 293 6.05 12.67 -8.10
CA ILE A 293 5.94 12.24 -6.70
C ILE A 293 7.34 11.92 -6.15
N PRO A 294 7.90 12.67 -5.18
CA PRO A 294 9.28 12.50 -4.69
C PRO A 294 9.40 11.32 -3.70
N SER A 295 9.09 10.11 -4.16
CA SER A 295 8.89 8.91 -3.34
C SER A 295 10.12 8.40 -2.60
N TYR A 296 11.33 8.74 -3.05
CA TYR A 296 12.58 8.31 -2.41
C TYR A 296 13.13 9.33 -1.40
N PHE A 297 12.62 10.56 -1.38
CA PHE A 297 13.14 11.60 -0.50
C PHE A 297 13.10 11.19 0.98
N LEU A 298 12.04 10.50 1.41
CA LEU A 298 11.91 10.06 2.80
C LEU A 298 12.82 8.86 3.12
N ASN A 299 13.19 8.04 2.14
CA ASN A 299 14.19 6.99 2.31
C ASN A 299 15.57 7.61 2.61
N ASP A 300 15.97 8.62 1.84
CA ASP A 300 17.22 9.38 2.01
C ASP A 300 17.31 10.16 3.36
N LEU A 301 16.22 10.24 4.12
CA LEU A 301 16.25 10.82 5.47
C LEU A 301 16.56 9.79 6.55
N LEU A 302 16.35 8.51 6.24
CA LEU A 302 16.43 7.39 7.17
C LEU A 302 17.72 6.59 7.03
N ASP A 303 18.14 6.34 5.80
CA ASP A 303 19.31 5.54 5.51
C ASP A 303 20.60 6.26 5.90
N SER A 304 21.69 5.53 5.70
CA SER A 304 23.03 6.03 5.94
C SER A 304 23.98 5.29 5.02
N ASN A 305 25.02 5.96 4.56
CA ASN A 305 26.06 5.36 3.73
C ASN A 305 26.71 4.14 4.40
N ILE A 306 26.62 4.00 5.73
CA ILE A 306 27.06 2.79 6.44
C ILE A 306 26.27 1.55 5.99
N TYR A 307 24.95 1.68 5.84
CA TYR A 307 24.12 0.59 5.35
C TYR A 307 24.50 0.24 3.91
N ASN A 308 24.70 1.27 3.08
CA ASN A 308 25.10 1.13 1.68
C ASN A 308 26.46 0.43 1.54
N ASP A 309 27.46 0.90 2.30
CA ASP A 309 28.80 0.32 2.36
C ASP A 309 28.76 -1.14 2.82
N GLN A 310 28.00 -1.45 3.88
CA GLN A 310 27.86 -2.81 4.41
C GLN A 310 27.25 -3.78 3.40
N HIS A 311 26.39 -3.27 2.53
CA HIS A 311 25.71 -4.05 1.51
C HIS A 311 26.37 -3.91 0.13
N SER A 312 27.48 -3.19 -0.02
CA SER A 312 28.14 -2.95 -1.31
C SER A 312 27.22 -2.29 -2.36
N LEU A 313 26.32 -1.40 -1.90
CA LEU A 313 25.49 -0.56 -2.76
C LEU A 313 26.36 0.58 -3.31
N ILE A 314 26.46 0.72 -4.63
CA ILE A 314 27.33 1.73 -5.27
C ILE A 314 26.60 3.07 -5.36
N GLU A 315 26.74 3.96 -4.39
CA GLU A 315 26.13 5.29 -4.48
C GLU A 315 26.47 6.00 -5.79
N ASN A 316 25.48 6.67 -6.39
CA ASN A 316 25.74 7.46 -7.58
C ASN A 316 26.58 8.69 -7.19
N PRO A 317 27.78 8.87 -7.75
CA PRO A 317 28.68 9.97 -7.36
C PRO A 317 28.13 11.36 -7.75
N SER A 318 27.03 11.41 -8.51
CA SER A 318 26.29 12.63 -8.86
C SER A 318 25.17 12.96 -7.87
N VAL A 319 24.81 12.04 -6.96
CA VAL A 319 23.92 12.32 -5.83
C VAL A 319 24.73 13.11 -4.82
N ILE A 320 24.39 14.39 -4.72
CA ILE A 320 25.10 15.37 -3.91
C ILE A 320 24.60 15.22 -2.47
N ILE A 321 25.40 14.52 -1.65
CA ILE A 321 25.32 14.46 -0.20
C ILE A 321 24.14 13.65 0.34
N ASP A 322 24.31 12.32 0.34
CA ASP A 322 23.69 11.43 1.32
C ASP A 322 24.45 11.58 2.65
N SER A 323 24.13 12.60 3.44
CA SER A 323 24.64 12.70 4.82
C SER A 323 23.56 13.06 5.82
N ILE A 324 22.34 13.27 5.30
CA ILE A 324 21.16 13.44 6.12
C ILE A 324 20.71 12.03 6.50
N SER A 325 20.57 11.77 7.78
CA SER A 325 20.23 10.43 8.24
C SER A 325 19.54 10.47 9.60
N ASN A 326 19.04 9.33 10.04
CA ASN A 326 18.49 9.13 11.38
C ASN A 326 17.23 9.95 11.69
N TYR A 327 16.49 10.41 10.66
CA TYR A 327 15.11 10.82 10.90
C TYR A 327 14.31 9.63 11.41
N LYS A 328 13.48 9.87 12.42
CA LYS A 328 12.53 8.87 12.89
C LYS A 328 11.26 8.96 12.05
N ILE A 329 10.69 7.81 11.70
CA ILE A 329 9.38 7.74 11.03
C ILE A 329 8.30 8.49 11.82
N ALA A 330 8.27 8.37 13.16
CA ALA A 330 7.40 9.17 14.02
C ALA A 330 7.55 10.69 13.81
N THR A 331 8.77 11.20 13.62
CA THR A 331 9.00 12.63 13.39
C THR A 331 8.39 13.06 12.06
N ILE A 332 8.64 12.30 10.99
CA ILE A 332 8.07 12.56 9.66
C ILE A 332 6.53 12.54 9.75
N TYR A 333 5.97 11.48 10.33
CA TYR A 333 4.54 11.30 10.49
C TYR A 333 3.89 12.45 11.28
N SER A 334 4.53 12.94 12.33
CA SER A 334 4.01 14.07 13.12
C SER A 334 3.84 15.38 12.31
N PHE A 335 4.50 15.49 11.16
CA PHE A 335 4.37 16.62 10.25
C PHE A 335 3.45 16.36 9.07
N LEU A 336 2.77 15.22 8.98
CA LEU A 336 1.83 14.90 7.91
C LEU A 336 0.37 15.25 8.26
N ASP A 337 0.15 16.16 9.21
CA ASP A 337 -1.20 16.64 9.54
C ASP A 337 -1.82 17.50 8.42
N GLY A 338 -3.09 17.89 8.61
CA GLY A 338 -3.82 18.72 7.65
C GLY A 338 -3.20 20.08 7.31
N SER A 339 -2.20 20.56 8.07
CA SER A 339 -1.47 21.78 7.74
C SER A 339 -0.31 21.56 6.76
N THR A 340 -0.03 20.31 6.38
CA THR A 340 0.95 19.96 5.35
C THR A 340 0.22 19.51 4.10
N THR A 341 0.23 20.36 3.09
CA THR A 341 -0.52 20.12 1.85
C THR A 341 0.38 19.89 0.64
N SER A 342 1.71 19.86 0.83
CA SER A 342 2.69 19.58 -0.23
C SER A 342 4.00 19.02 0.31
N PRO A 343 4.80 18.32 -0.52
CA PRO A 343 6.16 17.91 -0.15
C PRO A 343 7.03 19.09 0.26
N ALA A 344 6.91 20.24 -0.42
CA ALA A 344 7.65 21.46 -0.08
C ALA A 344 7.40 21.93 1.36
N ILE A 345 6.14 21.87 1.82
CA ILE A 345 5.77 22.21 3.21
C ILE A 345 6.36 21.17 4.17
N LEU A 346 6.25 19.88 3.86
CA LEU A 346 6.82 18.82 4.70
C LEU A 346 8.35 19.00 4.85
N MET A 347 9.05 19.16 3.74
CA MET A 347 10.51 19.38 3.70
C MET A 347 10.91 20.62 4.51
N SER A 348 10.10 21.68 4.47
CA SER A 348 10.33 22.88 5.28
C SER A 348 10.08 22.66 6.77
N LYS A 349 9.13 21.80 7.16
CA LYS A 349 8.95 21.40 8.56
C LYS A 349 10.12 20.54 9.05
N LEU A 350 10.56 19.59 8.23
CA LEU A 350 11.67 18.67 8.54
C LEU A 350 13.00 19.42 8.68
N SER A 351 13.29 20.39 7.81
CA SER A 351 14.53 21.18 7.90
C SER A 351 14.70 21.93 9.23
N ASN A 352 13.60 22.20 9.94
CA ASN A 352 13.60 22.81 11.26
C ASN A 352 13.75 21.80 12.42
N GLN A 353 13.84 20.51 12.13
CA GLN A 353 13.92 19.41 13.10
C GLN A 353 15.00 18.38 12.71
N LEU A 354 16.17 18.87 12.33
CA LEU A 354 17.31 18.03 11.97
C LEU A 354 17.73 17.16 13.18
N PRO A 355 17.83 15.82 13.01
CA PRO A 355 18.37 14.95 14.06
C PRO A 355 19.82 15.31 14.37
N ALA A 356 20.27 15.04 15.60
CA ALA A 356 21.68 15.21 15.93
C ALA A 356 22.54 14.20 15.15
N GLY A 357 23.61 14.66 14.51
CA GLY A 357 24.51 13.79 13.74
C GLY A 357 25.53 14.59 12.94
N LEU A 358 26.64 13.93 12.57
CA LEU A 358 27.53 14.47 11.54
C LEU A 358 26.80 14.42 10.20
N GLY A 359 26.81 15.51 9.44
CA GLY A 359 26.07 15.60 8.16
C GLY A 359 24.67 16.22 8.28
N ASN A 360 23.99 16.05 9.41
CA ASN A 360 22.66 16.63 9.68
C ASN A 360 22.73 18.14 9.95
N ASN A 361 22.94 18.92 8.89
CA ASN A 361 22.93 20.37 8.92
C ASN A 361 22.07 20.94 7.79
N ILE A 362 21.65 22.20 7.94
CA ILE A 362 20.72 22.84 7.01
C ILE A 362 21.27 22.95 5.58
N ALA A 363 22.60 23.11 5.42
CA ALA A 363 23.19 23.22 4.09
C ALA A 363 23.07 21.88 3.34
N ASN A 364 23.37 20.77 4.01
CA ASN A 364 23.23 19.43 3.43
C ASN A 364 21.76 19.08 3.17
N PHE A 365 20.85 19.43 4.09
CA PHE A 365 19.41 19.21 3.89
C PHE A 365 18.89 19.99 2.68
N ASN A 366 19.31 21.24 2.51
CA ASN A 366 18.93 22.05 1.35
C ASN A 366 19.50 21.50 0.04
N LEU A 367 20.69 20.88 0.06
CA LEU A 367 21.25 20.21 -1.11
C LEU A 367 20.44 18.97 -1.48
N LEU A 368 20.09 18.12 -0.50
CA LEU A 368 19.19 16.99 -0.71
C LEU A 368 17.83 17.44 -1.24
N ARG A 369 17.23 18.45 -0.61
CA ARG A 369 15.96 19.03 -1.07
C ARG A 369 16.05 19.53 -2.53
N SER A 370 17.13 20.25 -2.87
CA SER A 370 17.36 20.74 -4.23
C SER A 370 17.59 19.61 -5.24
N TYR A 371 18.11 18.45 -4.81
CA TYR A 371 18.26 17.27 -5.65
C TYR A 371 16.90 16.73 -6.10
N TYR A 372 15.88 16.82 -5.24
CA TYR A 372 14.47 16.55 -5.56
C TYR A 372 13.72 17.77 -6.15
N GLY A 373 14.42 18.83 -6.56
CA GLY A 373 13.82 19.98 -7.23
C GLY A 373 12.99 20.92 -6.33
N TYR A 374 13.18 20.90 -5.01
CA TYR A 374 12.43 21.70 -4.03
C TYR A 374 13.20 22.82 -3.38
#